data_AF-A0A8S3JEH1-F1
#
_entry.id   AF-A0A8S3JEH1-F1
#
_cell.length_a   1.000
_cell.length_b   1.000
_cell.length_c   1.000
_cell.angle_alpha   90.00
_cell.angle_beta   90.00
_cell.angle_gamma   90.00
#
_symmetry.space_group_name_H-M   'P 1'
#
loop_
_entity.id
_entity.type
_entity.pdbx_description
1 polymer ?
#
loop_
_entity_poly.entity_id
_entity_poly.type
_entity_poly.pdbx_seq_one_letter_code
_entity_poly.pdbx_strand_id
1 'polypeptide(L)'
;MTTNPAVDSVIIESVCLTVKSSDKSFYNVSLVDKLCDILELATIHDSNIRIVTLSLAISLLKKLVYDEEKKISYLSDHNMARIDQARKQATTDLRRYYPQQELLLDMFEDEYRQTQLNPLRIEHFLKDSCMLFPPSTTPLSGVEFIKRLPSGDIERA
;
A
#
# COMPACT_ATOMS: atom_id res chain seq x y z
N MET A 1 -17.89 -10.45 -13.02
CA MET A 1 -16.47 -10.04 -12.92
C MET A 1 -15.77 -10.51 -14.18
N THR A 2 -15.69 -9.65 -15.19
CA THR A 2 -15.10 -9.93 -16.50
C THR A 2 -13.59 -10.04 -16.37
N THR A 3 -13.05 -11.24 -16.59
CA THR A 3 -11.60 -11.49 -16.66
C THR A 3 -11.01 -10.75 -17.85
N ASN A 4 -9.89 -10.04 -17.64
CA ASN A 4 -9.14 -9.42 -18.73
C ASN A 4 -8.62 -10.54 -19.66
N PRO A 5 -9.04 -10.60 -20.94
CA PRO A 5 -8.67 -11.68 -21.86
C PRO A 5 -7.17 -11.72 -22.17
N ALA A 6 -6.42 -10.66 -21.86
CA ALA A 6 -4.97 -10.58 -22.06
C ALA A 6 -4.14 -11.20 -20.91
N VAL A 7 -4.76 -11.58 -19.79
CA VAL A 7 -4.03 -12.16 -18.66
C VAL A 7 -4.26 -13.66 -18.63
N ASP A 8 -3.16 -14.42 -18.71
CA ASP A 8 -3.18 -15.88 -18.71
C ASP A 8 -3.90 -16.41 -17.45
N SER A 9 -4.94 -17.21 -17.65
CA SER A 9 -5.71 -17.86 -16.59
C SER A 9 -4.82 -18.71 -15.69
N VAL A 10 -3.76 -19.32 -16.23
CA VAL A 10 -2.80 -20.14 -15.48
C VAL A 10 -2.02 -19.28 -14.49
N ILE A 11 -1.60 -18.08 -14.89
CA ILE A 11 -0.90 -17.15 -14.00
C ILE A 11 -1.85 -16.70 -12.87
N ILE A 12 -3.10 -16.38 -13.19
CA ILE A 12 -4.08 -15.96 -12.17
C ILE A 12 -4.38 -17.09 -11.17
N GLU A 13 -4.47 -18.33 -11.63
CA GLU A 13 -4.66 -19.50 -10.78
C GLU A 13 -3.43 -19.79 -9.92
N SER A 14 -2.21 -19.62 -10.45
CA SER A 14 -0.96 -19.77 -9.70
C SER A 14 -0.79 -18.78 -8.55
N VAL A 15 -1.44 -17.62 -8.65
CA VAL A 15 -1.45 -16.60 -7.59
C VAL A 15 -2.38 -17.00 -6.43
N CYS A 16 -3.18 -18.07 -6.58
CA CYS A 16 -4.11 -18.60 -5.58
C CYS A 16 -4.96 -17.49 -4.95
N LEU A 17 -5.59 -16.66 -5.80
CA LEU A 17 -6.52 -15.64 -5.33
C LEU A 17 -7.66 -16.32 -4.56
N THR A 18 -7.75 -16.06 -3.26
CA THR A 18 -8.83 -16.59 -2.39
C THR A 18 -10.22 -16.22 -2.88
N VAL A 19 -10.36 -15.21 -3.74
CA VAL A 19 -11.61 -14.83 -4.40
C VAL A 19 -12.14 -15.90 -5.37
N LYS A 20 -11.29 -16.79 -5.91
CA LYS A 20 -11.68 -17.75 -6.97
C LYS A 20 -11.84 -19.20 -6.52
N SER A 21 -11.30 -19.60 -5.38
CA SER A 21 -11.36 -21.00 -4.93
C SER A 21 -12.54 -21.24 -3.98
N SER A 22 -13.31 -22.31 -4.21
CA SER A 22 -14.35 -22.79 -3.29
C SER A 22 -13.76 -23.19 -1.93
N ASP A 23 -12.50 -23.66 -1.91
CA ASP A 23 -11.71 -23.92 -0.70
C ASP A 23 -10.69 -22.80 -0.50
N LYS A 24 -11.04 -21.82 0.34
CA LYS A 24 -10.19 -20.67 0.71
C LYS A 24 -9.19 -20.99 1.84
N SER A 25 -8.85 -22.26 2.04
CA SER A 25 -7.89 -22.68 3.09
C SER A 25 -6.44 -22.35 2.75
N PHE A 26 -6.15 -21.90 1.51
CA PHE A 26 -4.80 -21.61 1.05
C PHE A 26 -4.75 -20.29 0.25
N TYR A 27 -3.76 -19.45 0.57
CA TYR A 27 -3.34 -18.29 -0.23
C TYR A 27 -1.86 -18.47 -0.60
N ASN A 28 -1.39 -17.72 -1.59
CA ASN A 28 0.03 -17.76 -1.96
C ASN A 28 0.87 -17.11 -0.85
N VAL A 29 1.46 -17.95 0.00
CA VAL A 29 2.28 -17.53 1.15
C VAL A 29 3.46 -16.67 0.71
N SER A 30 4.16 -17.08 -0.35
CA SER A 30 5.31 -16.31 -0.86
C SER A 30 4.92 -14.91 -1.33
N LEU A 31 3.75 -14.74 -1.94
CA LEU A 31 3.26 -13.42 -2.36
C LEU A 31 2.91 -12.56 -1.15
N VAL A 32 2.20 -13.14 -0.18
CA VAL A 32 1.83 -12.42 1.05
C VAL A 32 3.07 -12.01 1.84
N ASP A 33 4.07 -12.89 1.96
CA ASP A 33 5.33 -12.57 2.63
C ASP A 33 6.04 -11.40 1.95
N LYS A 34 6.06 -11.36 0.62
CA LYS A 34 6.61 -10.24 -0.16
C LYS A 34 5.82 -8.95 0.01
N LEU A 35 4.49 -9.03 0.15
CA LEU A 35 3.67 -7.86 0.47
C LEU A 35 3.97 -7.35 1.89
N CYS A 36 4.15 -8.24 2.86
CA CYS A 36 4.60 -7.88 4.20
C CYS A 36 5.99 -7.24 4.19
N ASP A 37 6.93 -7.74 3.37
CA ASP A 37 8.24 -7.11 3.19
C ASP A 37 8.11 -5.65 2.73
N ILE A 38 7.20 -5.35 1.79
CA ILE A 38 6.94 -3.98 1.32
C ILE A 38 6.41 -3.10 2.46
N LEU A 39 5.49 -3.62 3.28
CA LEU A 39 4.95 -2.89 4.43
C LEU A 39 6.04 -2.55 5.44
N GLU A 40 6.93 -3.49 5.74
CA GLU A 40 8.05 -3.28 6.65
C GLU A 40 9.07 -2.29 6.08
N LEU A 41 9.46 -2.45 4.81
CA LEU A 41 10.38 -1.53 4.14
C LEU A 41 9.83 -0.10 4.09
N ALA A 42 8.51 0.08 3.97
CA ALA A 42 7.89 1.40 3.96
C ALA A 42 7.98 2.12 5.32
N THR A 43 8.27 1.38 6.41
CA THR A 43 8.49 1.95 7.75
C THR A 43 9.96 2.28 8.03
N ILE A 44 10.87 1.98 7.11
CA ILE A 44 12.28 2.33 7.23
C ILE A 44 12.46 3.79 6.78
N HIS A 45 13.26 4.55 7.52
CA HIS A 45 13.65 5.91 7.14
C HIS A 45 14.33 5.92 5.75
N ASP A 46 13.99 6.92 4.93
CA ASP A 46 14.50 7.09 3.56
C ASP A 46 14.19 5.91 2.62
N SER A 47 13.06 5.22 2.86
CA SER A 47 12.61 4.18 1.94
C SER A 47 12.23 4.77 0.58
N ASN A 48 12.61 4.09 -0.50
CA ASN A 48 12.23 4.45 -1.87
C ASN A 48 10.80 3.98 -2.22
N ILE A 49 9.95 3.76 -1.21
CA ILE A 49 8.59 3.25 -1.39
C ILE A 49 7.62 4.42 -1.32
N ARG A 50 6.95 4.67 -2.44
CA ARG A 50 5.88 5.67 -2.53
C ARG A 50 4.66 5.21 -1.75
N ILE A 51 3.92 6.15 -1.16
CA ILE A 51 2.66 5.87 -0.44
C ILE A 51 1.66 5.14 -1.33
N VAL A 52 1.59 5.48 -2.62
CA VAL A 52 0.72 4.80 -3.59
C VAL A 52 1.05 3.30 -3.73
N THR A 53 2.33 2.92 -3.61
CA THR A 53 2.78 1.52 -3.70
C THR A 53 2.40 0.76 -2.44
N LEU A 54 2.56 1.39 -1.26
CA LEU A 54 2.11 0.84 0.01
C LEU A 54 0.58 0.65 0.03
N SER A 55 -0.17 1.65 -0.43
CA SER A 55 -1.64 1.59 -0.51
C SER A 55 -2.11 0.44 -1.41
N LEU A 56 -1.49 0.29 -2.59
CA LEU A 56 -1.75 -0.83 -3.49
C LEU A 56 -1.42 -2.19 -2.87
N ALA A 57 -0.27 -2.30 -2.19
CA ALA A 57 0.13 -3.53 -1.50
C ALA A 57 -0.89 -3.93 -0.42
N ILE A 58 -1.35 -2.96 0.39
CA ILE A 58 -2.40 -3.18 1.41
C ILE A 58 -3.73 -3.58 0.76
N SER A 59 -4.15 -2.90 -0.31
CA SER A 59 -5.39 -3.26 -1.02
C SER A 59 -5.32 -4.66 -1.61
N LEU A 60 -4.19 -5.04 -2.20
CA LEU A 60 -3.97 -6.39 -2.74
C LEU A 60 -3.97 -7.43 -1.62
N LEU A 61 -3.26 -7.19 -0.52
CA LEU A 61 -3.22 -8.07 0.62
C LEU A 61 -4.61 -8.33 1.22
N LYS A 62 -5.43 -7.28 1.36
CA LYS A 62 -6.83 -7.42 1.78
C LYS A 62 -7.61 -8.32 0.84
N LYS A 63 -7.51 -8.12 -0.47
CA LYS A 63 -8.18 -8.96 -1.47
C LYS A 63 -7.68 -10.41 -1.50
N LEU A 64 -6.43 -10.64 -1.11
CA LEU A 64 -5.82 -11.97 -1.08
C LEU A 64 -6.20 -12.76 0.16
N VAL A 65 -6.41 -12.09 1.30
CA VAL A 65 -6.47 -12.79 2.58
C VAL A 65 -7.81 -12.65 3.28
N TYR A 66 -8.56 -11.59 2.98
CA TYR A 66 -9.85 -11.33 3.59
C TYR A 66 -10.99 -11.74 2.67
N ASP A 67 -11.91 -12.55 3.19
CA ASP A 67 -13.15 -12.91 2.53
C ASP A 67 -14.29 -12.01 3.03
N GLU A 68 -14.74 -11.10 2.17
CA GLU A 68 -15.82 -10.15 2.49
C GLU A 68 -17.16 -10.85 2.75
N GLU A 69 -17.44 -11.96 2.07
CA GLU A 69 -18.72 -12.67 2.20
C GLU A 69 -18.81 -13.42 3.52
N LYS A 70 -17.73 -14.13 3.89
CA LYS A 70 -17.66 -14.92 5.13
C LYS A 70 -17.21 -14.08 6.34
N LYS A 71 -16.68 -12.88 6.10
CA LYS A 71 -16.04 -12.01 7.11
C LYS A 71 -14.91 -12.72 7.89
N ILE A 72 -14.14 -13.54 7.18
CA ILE A 72 -13.03 -14.32 7.76
C ILE A 72 -11.72 -13.85 7.11
N SER A 73 -10.69 -13.70 7.94
CA SER A 73 -9.31 -13.52 7.49
C SER A 73 -8.58 -14.86 7.54
N TYR A 74 -7.89 -15.21 6.47
CA TYR A 74 -7.07 -16.42 6.40
C TYR A 74 -5.59 -16.15 6.74
N LEU A 75 -5.25 -14.96 7.23
CA LEU A 75 -3.86 -14.58 7.48
C LEU A 75 -3.23 -15.49 8.54
N SER A 76 -1.98 -15.90 8.33
CA SER A 76 -1.22 -16.61 9.36
C SER A 76 -0.91 -15.69 10.54
N ASP A 77 -0.80 -16.24 11.75
CA ASP A 77 -0.42 -15.47 12.95
C ASP A 77 0.94 -14.78 12.78
N HIS A 78 1.87 -15.44 12.08
CA HIS A 78 3.16 -14.86 11.72
C HIS A 78 3.02 -13.57 10.90
N ASN A 79 2.24 -13.60 9.81
CA ASN A 79 2.08 -12.43 8.95
C ASN A 79 1.21 -11.36 9.61
N MET A 80 0.28 -11.74 10.49
CA MET A 80 -0.47 -10.81 11.32
C MET A 80 0.46 -10.04 12.27
N ALA A 81 1.38 -10.74 12.94
CA ALA A 81 2.35 -10.12 13.85
C ALA A 81 3.26 -9.12 13.11
N ARG A 82 3.72 -9.46 11.90
CA ARG A 82 4.52 -8.57 11.04
C ARG A 82 3.78 -7.27 10.69
N ILE A 83 2.53 -7.39 10.25
CA ILE A 83 1.69 -6.22 9.93
C ILE A 83 1.46 -5.36 11.16
N ASP A 84 1.16 -5.98 12.31
CA ASP A 84 0.95 -5.24 13.55
C ASP A 84 2.23 -4.52 14.02
N GLN A 85 3.40 -5.15 13.86
CA GLN A 85 4.69 -4.54 14.12
C GLN A 85 4.95 -3.33 13.21
N ALA A 86 4.76 -3.47 11.89
CA ALA A 86 4.92 -2.36 10.94
C ALA A 86 3.97 -1.20 11.29
N ARG A 87 2.71 -1.49 11.62
CA ARG A 87 1.74 -0.48 12.07
C ARG A 87 2.21 0.24 13.33
N LYS A 88 2.69 -0.49 14.34
CA LYS A 88 3.21 0.08 15.59
C LYS A 88 4.44 0.95 15.36
N GLN A 89 5.33 0.53 14.46
CA GLN A 89 6.52 1.29 14.08
C GLN A 89 6.11 2.62 13.44
N ALA A 90 5.30 2.58 12.38
CA ALA A 90 4.80 3.78 11.71
C ALA A 90 4.08 4.75 12.67
N THR A 91 3.27 4.21 13.60
CA THR A 91 2.56 5.02 14.61
C THR A 91 3.54 5.67 15.59
N THR A 92 4.58 4.94 15.99
CA THR A 92 5.63 5.47 16.89
C THR A 92 6.40 6.59 16.22
N ASP A 93 6.73 6.43 14.95
CA ASP A 93 7.46 7.44 14.18
C ASP A 93 6.61 8.71 14.01
N LEU A 94 5.35 8.58 13.57
CA LEU A 94 4.42 9.73 13.49
C LEU A 94 4.28 10.49 14.83
N ARG A 95 4.24 9.77 15.96
CA ARG A 95 4.18 10.39 17.30
C ARG A 95 5.43 11.18 17.67
N ARG A 96 6.59 10.86 17.12
CA ARG A 96 7.84 11.62 17.37
C ARG A 96 7.80 12.98 16.69
N TYR A 97 7.23 13.05 15.49
CA TYR A 97 7.20 14.27 14.69
C TYR A 97 6.01 15.18 15.01
N TYR A 98 4.90 14.63 15.49
CA TYR A 98 3.70 15.39 15.85
C TYR A 98 3.93 16.59 16.79
N PRO A 99 4.74 16.50 17.88
CA PRO A 99 4.97 17.63 18.79
C PRO A 99 6.03 18.61 18.26
N GLN A 100 6.77 18.24 17.23
CA GLN A 100 7.96 18.97 16.77
C GLN A 100 7.63 19.94 15.63
N GLN A 101 6.51 19.74 14.92
CA GLN A 101 6.24 20.47 13.68
C GLN A 101 4.74 20.81 13.55
N GLU A 102 4.37 22.06 13.84
CA GLU A 102 2.98 22.54 13.71
C GLU A 102 2.47 22.44 12.26
N LEU A 103 3.33 22.72 11.27
CA LEU A 103 2.97 22.66 9.84
C LEU A 103 2.73 21.23 9.32
N LEU A 104 3.30 20.22 9.99
CA LEU A 104 3.16 18.84 9.57
C LEU A 104 1.72 18.35 9.76
N LEU A 105 1.02 18.84 10.79
CA LEU A 105 -0.36 18.44 11.06
C LEU A 105 -1.30 18.93 9.96
N ASP A 106 -1.23 20.19 9.59
CA ASP A 106 -2.05 20.77 8.53
C ASP A 106 -1.80 20.06 7.19
N MET A 107 -0.53 19.84 6.86
CA MET A 107 -0.13 19.09 5.66
C MET A 107 -0.67 17.65 5.68
N PHE A 108 -0.55 16.96 6.81
CA PHE A 108 -1.05 15.59 6.97
C PHE A 108 -2.58 15.53 6.84
N GLU A 109 -3.31 16.47 7.44
CA GLU A 109 -4.76 16.52 7.34
C GLU A 109 -5.26 16.82 5.93
N ASP A 110 -4.58 17.69 5.20
CA ASP A 110 -4.86 17.97 3.79
C ASP A 110 -4.63 16.73 2.92
N GLU A 111 -3.48 16.05 3.08
CA GLU A 111 -3.15 14.81 2.36
C GLU A 111 -4.12 13.67 2.70
N TYR A 112 -4.49 13.53 3.97
CA TYR A 112 -5.47 12.54 4.40
C TYR A 112 -6.84 12.81 3.77
N ARG A 113 -7.30 14.07 3.78
CA ARG A 113 -8.56 14.46 3.12
C ARG A 113 -8.52 14.19 1.61
N GLN A 114 -7.42 14.52 0.94
CA GLN A 114 -7.25 14.23 -0.49
C GLN A 114 -7.32 12.72 -0.76
N THR A 115 -6.70 11.90 0.08
CA THR A 115 -6.74 10.43 -0.01
C THR A 115 -8.16 9.87 0.16
N GLN A 116 -8.97 10.46 1.04
CA GLN A 116 -10.37 10.07 1.22
C GLN A 116 -11.26 10.48 0.04
N LEU A 117 -11.05 11.68 -0.51
CA LEU A 117 -11.82 12.20 -1.64
C LEU A 117 -11.53 11.46 -2.94
N ASN A 118 -10.27 11.09 -3.16
CA ASN A 118 -9.80 10.37 -4.33
C ASN A 118 -9.21 9.01 -3.94
N PRO A 119 -10.07 8.03 -3.57
CA PRO A 119 -9.60 6.69 -3.29
C PRO A 119 -8.91 6.11 -4.53
N LEU A 120 -7.86 5.33 -4.30
CA LEU A 120 -7.01 4.79 -5.35
C LEU A 120 -7.83 3.93 -6.33
N ARG A 121 -8.06 4.46 -7.55
CA ARG A 121 -8.69 3.72 -8.65
C ARG A 121 -7.61 3.17 -9.57
N ILE A 122 -7.50 1.85 -9.63
CA ILE A 122 -6.48 1.15 -10.43
C ILE A 122 -6.53 1.60 -11.90
N GLU A 123 -7.73 1.78 -12.47
CA GLU A 123 -7.90 2.21 -13.85
C GLU A 123 -7.32 3.60 -14.15
N HIS A 124 -7.41 4.52 -13.19
CA HIS A 124 -6.83 5.86 -13.31
C HIS A 124 -5.33 5.81 -13.07
N PHE A 125 -4.92 5.05 -12.05
CA PHE A 125 -3.52 4.86 -11.69
C PHE A 125 -2.69 4.27 -12.85
N LEU A 126 -3.22 3.26 -13.55
CA LEU A 126 -2.54 2.65 -14.70
C LEU A 126 -2.41 3.58 -15.92
N LYS A 127 -3.22 4.65 -15.97
CA LYS A 127 -3.15 5.67 -17.02
C LYS A 127 -2.29 6.87 -16.63
N ASP A 128 -1.83 6.91 -15.38
CA ASP A 128 -1.03 8.02 -14.88
C ASP A 128 0.41 7.91 -15.42
N SER A 129 0.81 8.90 -16.20
CA SER A 129 2.15 8.97 -16.78
C SER A 129 3.25 9.07 -15.72
N CYS A 130 2.95 9.63 -14.54
CA CYS A 130 3.90 9.75 -13.43
C CYS A 130 4.34 8.37 -12.90
N MET A 131 3.58 7.32 -13.18
CA MET A 131 3.93 5.96 -12.78
C MET A 131 4.91 5.28 -13.73
N LEU A 132 5.06 5.79 -14.97
CA LEU A 132 5.95 5.25 -15.99
C LEU A 132 7.36 5.85 -15.93
N PHE A 133 7.49 7.03 -15.31
CA PHE A 133 8.77 7.72 -15.12
C PHE A 133 9.36 7.42 -13.75
N PRO A 134 10.68 7.62 -13.57
CA PRO A 134 11.30 7.61 -12.25
C PRO A 134 10.55 8.52 -11.27
N PRO A 135 10.40 8.13 -10.00
CA PRO A 135 9.71 8.94 -9.01
C PRO A 135 10.32 10.34 -8.91
N SER A 136 9.48 11.36 -8.99
CA SER A 136 9.92 12.73 -8.70
C SER A 136 10.35 12.84 -7.23
N THR A 137 11.38 13.63 -6.96
CA THR A 137 11.88 13.93 -5.61
C THR A 137 11.73 15.42 -5.29
N THR A 138 10.87 16.15 -6.02
CA THR A 138 10.68 17.58 -5.82
C THR A 138 9.20 17.98 -5.90
N PRO A 139 8.72 18.82 -4.97
CA PRO A 139 7.35 19.34 -5.02
C PRO A 139 7.09 20.21 -6.26
N LEU A 140 8.13 20.79 -6.86
CA LEU A 140 8.03 21.63 -8.08
C LEU A 140 7.62 20.85 -9.33
N SER A 141 7.63 19.52 -9.28
CA SER A 141 7.18 18.67 -10.39
C SER A 141 5.66 18.70 -10.62
N GLY A 142 4.89 19.21 -9.66
CA GLY A 142 3.42 19.17 -9.71
C GLY A 142 2.82 17.77 -9.52
N VAL A 143 3.65 16.76 -9.23
CA VAL A 143 3.20 15.41 -8.89
C VAL A 143 2.73 15.37 -7.45
N GLU A 144 1.54 14.79 -7.23
CA GLU A 144 0.95 14.62 -5.90
C GLU A 144 1.89 13.86 -4.95
N PHE A 145 1.90 14.25 -3.67
CA PHE A 145 2.80 13.69 -2.65
C PHE A 145 2.76 12.15 -2.62
N ILE A 146 1.55 11.57 -2.66
CA ILE A 146 1.33 10.12 -2.65
C ILE A 146 2.03 9.34 -3.78
N LYS A 147 2.31 10.00 -4.91
CA LYS A 147 2.89 9.42 -6.14
C LYS A 147 4.37 9.72 -6.32
N ARG A 148 4.94 10.62 -5.52
CA ARG A 148 6.35 11.00 -5.55
C ARG A 148 7.07 10.53 -4.28
N LEU A 149 8.38 10.74 -4.23
CA LEU A 149 9.14 10.53 -3.01
C LEU A 149 9.12 11.81 -2.15
N PRO A 150 9.20 11.65 -0.81
CA PRO A 150 9.31 12.78 0.09
C PRO A 150 10.60 13.59 -0.17
N SER A 151 10.48 14.91 -0.08
CA SER A 151 11.50 15.90 -0.37
C SER A 151 11.71 16.82 0.83
N GLY A 152 12.95 16.97 1.27
CA GLY A 152 13.31 17.82 2.41
C GLY A 152 13.00 17.19 3.77
N ASP A 153 13.47 17.82 4.83
CA ASP A 153 13.44 17.25 6.19
C ASP A 153 12.03 17.17 6.78
N ILE A 154 11.11 18.00 6.29
CA ILE A 154 9.70 18.02 6.74
C ILE A 154 8.95 16.81 6.19
N GLU A 155 9.14 16.46 4.91
CA GLU A 155 8.43 15.34 4.28
C GLU A 155 9.08 13.98 4.55
N ARG A 156 10.38 13.96 4.88
CA ARG A 156 11.14 12.72 5.22
C ARG A 156 11.00 12.29 6.68
N ALA A 157 10.33 13.11 7.49
CA ALA A 157 9.97 12.84 8.88
C ALA A 157 9.19 11.52 8.98
#